data_AF-H0EC70-F1
#
_entry.id   AF-H0EC70-F1
#
_cell.length_a   1.000
_cell.length_b   1.000
_cell.length_c   1.000
_cell.angle_alpha   90.00
_cell.angle_beta   90.00
_cell.angle_gamma   90.00
#
_symmetry.space_group_name_H-M   'P 1'
#
loop_
_entity.id
_entity.type
_entity.pdbx_description
1 polymer ?
#
loop_
_entity_poly.entity_id
_entity_poly.type
_entity_poly.pdbx_seq_one_letter_code
_entity_poly.pdbx_strand_id
1 'polypeptide(L)'
;MEDLDVEAIKRQVLATHISSKSRPSSSSSNISVLSSLPSLLRLMDIWKIRLIVLQRVPPLLSSLEEVEAALKSGWDVLGKSVYDHGQEAAPGEFLLSRNTFGLMQNVLQDKVTRLGRDIDFMLDTLEGREDTLPEIWLDRMEAIEHDYAEWVVSCEQKLRQGEWESQSRARRIAEDSMQLEAARTTEAIHLKAKEDAPDLKGWSEEQDSIDEEPLPIEEAIEQRTSDPQQPPNERCQDHEAASEIRGPIEAIAPTVSPQREIARSFFVSKQPIDKPW
;
A
#
# COMPACT_ATOMS: atom_id res chain seq x y z
N MET A 1 -46.65 -86.82 68.19
CA MET A 1 -46.39 -87.18 66.79
C MET A 1 -47.13 -86.14 65.99
N GLU A 2 -46.44 -85.06 65.66
CA GLU A 2 -47.06 -83.91 65.00
C GLU A 2 -47.28 -84.22 63.52
N ASP A 3 -48.47 -83.88 63.00
CA ASP A 3 -48.70 -83.82 61.56
C ASP A 3 -47.82 -82.71 60.97
N LEU A 4 -46.84 -83.10 60.15
CA LEU A 4 -46.17 -82.15 59.28
C LEU A 4 -47.21 -81.65 58.27
N ASP A 5 -47.60 -80.37 58.36
CA ASP A 5 -48.54 -79.77 57.41
C ASP A 5 -47.91 -79.71 56.00
N VAL A 6 -48.14 -80.79 55.25
CA VAL A 6 -47.66 -80.97 53.89
C VAL A 6 -48.26 -79.91 52.96
N GLU A 7 -49.45 -79.37 53.25
CA GLU A 7 -50.04 -78.30 52.46
C GLU A 7 -49.42 -76.93 52.79
N ALA A 8 -49.01 -76.66 54.03
CA ALA A 8 -48.17 -75.50 54.34
C ALA A 8 -46.81 -75.57 53.63
N ILE A 9 -46.12 -76.72 53.68
CA ILE A 9 -44.84 -76.93 52.99
C ILE A 9 -45.02 -76.79 51.47
N LYS A 10 -46.07 -77.38 50.90
CA LYS A 10 -46.40 -77.30 49.48
C LYS A 10 -46.79 -75.89 49.04
N ARG A 11 -47.53 -75.13 49.87
CA ARG A 11 -47.78 -73.69 49.65
C ARG A 11 -46.47 -72.89 49.64
N GLN A 12 -45.57 -73.16 50.59
CA GLN A 12 -44.26 -72.51 50.67
C GLN A 12 -43.41 -72.81 49.42
N VAL A 13 -43.35 -74.07 48.98
CA VAL A 13 -42.59 -74.50 47.79
C VAL A 13 -43.21 -73.97 46.49
N LEU A 14 -44.54 -73.93 46.38
CA LEU A 14 -45.21 -73.31 45.22
C LEU A 14 -44.99 -71.79 45.20
N ALA A 15 -44.97 -71.12 46.35
CA ALA A 15 -44.68 -69.69 46.46
C ALA A 15 -43.23 -69.33 46.13
N THR A 16 -42.26 -70.23 46.38
CA THR A 16 -40.84 -70.00 46.01
C THR A 16 -40.53 -70.38 44.56
N HIS A 17 -41.09 -71.49 44.04
CA HIS A 17 -40.78 -71.97 42.69
C HIS A 17 -41.73 -71.48 41.59
N ILE A 18 -43.01 -71.23 41.88
CA ILE A 18 -43.88 -70.44 40.98
C ILE A 18 -43.68 -68.96 41.31
N SER A 19 -42.43 -68.51 41.12
CA SER A 19 -42.08 -67.10 41.10
C SER A 19 -42.57 -66.46 39.80
N SER A 20 -43.89 -66.50 39.59
CA SER A 20 -44.63 -65.61 38.71
C SER A 20 -44.58 -64.20 39.31
N LYS A 21 -43.36 -63.66 39.37
CA LYS A 21 -43.03 -62.30 39.75
C LYS A 21 -43.47 -61.41 38.59
N SER A 22 -44.80 -61.26 38.49
CA SER A 22 -45.51 -60.52 37.46
C SER A 22 -44.78 -59.21 37.23
N ARG A 23 -44.29 -59.03 36.00
CA ARG A 23 -43.32 -57.99 35.67
C ARG A 23 -43.77 -56.66 36.25
N PRO A 24 -42.90 -55.87 36.93
CA PRO A 24 -43.14 -54.43 36.96
C PRO A 24 -43.32 -54.01 35.50
N SER A 25 -44.41 -53.31 35.19
CA SER A 25 -44.87 -53.14 33.82
C SER A 25 -43.73 -52.74 32.90
N SER A 26 -43.63 -53.36 31.73
CA SER A 26 -42.82 -52.86 30.62
C SER A 26 -43.48 -51.61 30.02
N SER A 27 -43.81 -50.64 30.89
CA SER A 27 -44.20 -49.29 30.57
C SER A 27 -42.96 -48.55 30.11
N SER A 28 -42.59 -48.84 28.86
CA SER A 28 -41.76 -48.04 27.97
C SER A 28 -41.04 -46.87 28.64
N SER A 29 -39.77 -47.08 29.03
CA SER A 29 -38.85 -46.02 29.47
C SER A 29 -38.42 -45.08 28.33
N ASN A 30 -39.31 -44.89 27.36
CA ASN A 30 -39.13 -44.15 26.11
C ASN A 30 -39.30 -42.64 26.35
N ILE A 31 -39.94 -42.25 27.46
CA ILE A 31 -40.23 -40.87 27.85
C ILE A 31 -38.93 -40.05 27.92
N SER A 32 -37.87 -40.65 28.50
CA SER A 32 -36.52 -40.07 28.63
C SER A 32 -35.84 -39.77 27.29
N VAL A 33 -36.21 -40.48 26.22
CA VAL A 33 -35.65 -40.29 24.88
C VAL A 33 -36.28 -39.08 24.21
N LEU A 34 -37.60 -38.94 24.26
CA LEU A 34 -38.29 -37.78 23.68
C LEU A 34 -37.89 -36.46 24.37
N SER A 35 -37.68 -36.47 25.68
CA SER A 35 -37.25 -35.27 26.44
C SER A 35 -35.83 -34.79 26.09
N SER A 36 -34.97 -35.63 25.52
CA SER A 36 -33.59 -35.25 25.16
C SER A 36 -33.45 -34.79 23.71
N LEU A 37 -34.40 -35.10 22.81
CA LEU A 37 -34.35 -34.70 21.40
C LEU A 37 -34.15 -33.18 21.18
N PRO A 38 -34.84 -32.25 21.89
CA PRO A 38 -34.60 -30.82 21.71
C PRO A 38 -33.19 -30.38 22.11
N SER A 39 -32.61 -31.04 23.12
CA SER A 39 -31.22 -30.79 23.54
C SER A 39 -30.22 -31.33 22.53
N LEU A 40 -30.48 -32.51 21.95
CA LEU A 40 -29.64 -33.12 20.92
C LEU A 40 -29.66 -32.29 19.63
N LEU A 41 -30.82 -31.77 19.21
CA LEU A 41 -30.95 -30.88 18.05
C LEU A 41 -30.14 -29.59 18.25
N ARG A 42 -30.30 -28.91 19.39
CA ARG A 42 -29.49 -27.72 19.72
C ARG A 42 -27.99 -28.01 19.73
N LEU A 43 -27.59 -29.18 20.24
CA LEU A 43 -26.19 -29.61 20.24
C LEU A 43 -25.68 -29.86 18.80
N MET A 44 -26.48 -30.50 17.94
CA MET A 44 -26.16 -30.67 16.52
C MET A 44 -26.03 -29.34 15.77
N ASP A 45 -26.87 -28.34 16.05
CA ASP A 45 -26.78 -27.01 15.44
C ASP A 45 -25.49 -26.28 15.84
N ILE A 46 -25.07 -26.39 17.10
CA ILE A 46 -23.78 -25.85 17.57
C ILE A 46 -22.61 -26.56 16.87
N TRP A 47 -22.58 -27.89 16.85
CA TRP A 47 -21.51 -28.65 16.20
C TRP A 47 -21.45 -28.42 14.69
N LYS A 48 -22.61 -28.30 14.02
CA LYS A 48 -22.69 -27.95 12.59
C LYS A 48 -21.98 -26.63 12.30
N ILE A 49 -22.20 -25.61 13.12
CA ILE A 49 -21.60 -24.28 12.93
C ILE A 49 -20.12 -24.26 13.29
N ARG A 50 -19.71 -24.92 14.39
CA ARG A 50 -18.29 -25.15 14.69
C ARG A 50 -17.57 -25.88 13.56
N LEU A 51 -18.19 -26.88 12.92
CA LEU A 51 -17.62 -27.58 11.77
C LEU A 51 -17.52 -26.70 10.51
N ILE A 52 -18.49 -25.80 10.25
CA ILE A 52 -18.43 -24.85 9.13
C ILE A 52 -17.25 -23.88 9.31
N VAL A 53 -17.08 -23.31 10.51
CA VAL A 53 -15.94 -22.42 10.82
C VAL A 53 -14.62 -23.18 10.76
N LEU A 54 -14.52 -24.36 11.37
CA LEU A 54 -13.30 -25.18 11.35
C LEU A 54 -12.89 -25.68 9.96
N GLN A 55 -13.81 -25.71 8.97
CA GLN A 55 -13.47 -25.97 7.57
C GLN A 55 -12.89 -24.75 6.84
N ARG A 56 -13.08 -23.53 7.37
CA ARG A 56 -12.52 -22.28 6.82
C ARG A 56 -11.21 -21.85 7.47
N VAL A 57 -10.96 -22.23 8.71
CA VAL A 57 -9.69 -21.91 9.41
C VAL A 57 -8.44 -22.39 8.66
N PRO A 58 -8.31 -23.65 8.18
CA PRO A 58 -7.09 -24.09 7.52
C PRO A 58 -6.71 -23.31 6.24
N PRO A 59 -7.60 -23.10 5.24
CA PRO A 59 -7.25 -22.30 4.07
C PRO A 59 -7.03 -20.82 4.41
N LEU A 60 -7.71 -20.25 5.42
CA LEU A 60 -7.43 -18.88 5.89
C LEU A 60 -5.99 -18.76 6.41
N LEU A 61 -5.57 -19.66 7.30
CA LEU A 61 -4.24 -19.59 7.92
C LEU A 61 -3.10 -19.70 6.89
N SER A 62 -3.24 -20.58 5.89
CA SER A 62 -2.28 -20.67 4.79
C SER A 62 -2.29 -19.42 3.90
N SER A 63 -3.46 -18.87 3.58
CA SER A 63 -3.53 -17.68 2.71
C SER A 63 -3.10 -16.39 3.41
N LEU A 64 -3.24 -16.29 4.75
CA LEU A 64 -2.62 -15.23 5.56
C LEU A 64 -1.09 -15.29 5.42
N GLU A 65 -0.48 -16.47 5.56
CA GLU A 65 0.97 -16.66 5.40
C GLU A 65 1.44 -16.36 3.96
N GLU A 66 0.69 -16.79 2.94
CA GLU A 66 0.98 -16.45 1.53
C GLU A 66 0.97 -14.93 1.27
N VAL A 67 0.01 -14.20 1.85
CA VAL A 67 -0.10 -12.74 1.67
C VAL A 67 0.96 -12.00 2.46
N GLU A 68 1.25 -12.42 3.69
CA GLU A 68 2.31 -11.87 4.51
C GLU A 68 3.69 -12.05 3.84
N ALA A 69 3.94 -13.19 3.21
CA ALA A 69 5.14 -13.44 2.41
C ALA A 69 5.17 -12.62 1.11
N ALA A 70 4.03 -12.49 0.42
CA ALA A 70 3.92 -11.68 -0.79
C ALA A 70 4.17 -10.19 -0.51
N LEU A 71 3.60 -9.64 0.56
CA LEU A 71 3.83 -8.26 1.02
C LEU A 71 5.32 -8.02 1.30
N LYS A 72 5.97 -8.89 2.07
CA LYS A 72 7.42 -8.80 2.34
C LYS A 72 8.24 -8.80 1.06
N SER A 73 7.91 -9.65 0.09
CA SER A 73 8.58 -9.65 -1.22
C SER A 73 8.34 -8.36 -2.04
N GLY A 74 7.14 -7.77 -1.94
CA GLY A 74 6.81 -6.49 -2.56
C GLY A 74 7.58 -5.32 -1.93
N TRP A 75 7.78 -5.36 -0.61
CA TRP A 75 8.63 -4.42 0.12
C TRP A 75 10.12 -4.60 -0.20
N ASP A 76 10.63 -5.84 -0.34
CA ASP A 76 12.02 -6.11 -0.76
C ASP A 76 12.33 -5.54 -2.16
N VAL A 77 11.40 -5.65 -3.11
CA VAL A 77 11.55 -5.07 -4.45
C VAL A 77 11.55 -3.54 -4.38
N LEU A 78 10.70 -2.94 -3.55
CA LEU A 78 10.67 -1.50 -3.35
C LEU A 78 11.96 -0.99 -2.66
N GLY A 79 12.44 -1.70 -1.64
CA GLY A 79 13.63 -1.37 -0.86
C GLY A 79 14.92 -1.40 -1.67
N LYS A 80 15.07 -2.34 -2.62
CA LYS A 80 16.24 -2.39 -3.52
C LYS A 80 16.44 -1.10 -4.31
N SER A 81 15.35 -0.44 -4.73
CA SER A 81 15.42 0.87 -5.42
C SER A 81 15.98 2.03 -4.56
N VAL A 82 16.09 1.86 -3.24
CA VAL A 82 16.56 2.90 -2.31
C VAL A 82 18.08 2.87 -2.16
N TYR A 83 18.69 1.68 -2.16
CA TYR A 83 20.12 1.50 -1.89
C TYR A 83 20.98 1.44 -3.17
N ASP A 84 20.39 1.07 -4.31
CA ASP A 84 21.09 0.92 -5.60
C ASP A 84 21.46 2.27 -6.28
N HIS A 85 20.94 3.39 -5.76
CA HIS A 85 21.16 4.74 -6.30
C HIS A 85 22.63 5.24 -6.19
N GLY A 86 23.53 4.44 -5.60
CA GLY A 86 24.94 4.81 -5.37
C GLY A 86 25.94 4.28 -6.40
N GLN A 87 25.58 3.35 -7.29
CA GLN A 87 26.57 2.54 -8.02
C GLN A 87 26.25 2.34 -9.52
N GLU A 88 26.36 3.42 -10.31
CA GLU A 88 26.38 3.42 -11.80
C GLU A 88 25.35 2.50 -12.49
N ALA A 89 24.13 2.41 -11.94
CA ALA A 89 23.03 1.68 -12.56
C ALA A 89 22.73 2.23 -13.97
N ALA A 90 22.68 1.34 -14.97
CA ALA A 90 22.57 1.71 -16.38
C ALA A 90 21.28 2.53 -16.65
N PRO A 91 21.32 3.55 -17.52
CA PRO A 91 20.23 4.52 -17.68
C PRO A 91 19.02 3.93 -18.44
N GLY A 92 18.20 3.15 -17.74
CA GLY A 92 16.94 2.62 -18.27
C GLY A 92 16.15 1.69 -17.33
N GLU A 93 16.81 0.97 -16.41
CA GLU A 93 16.16 -0.09 -15.63
C GLU A 93 15.47 0.42 -14.36
N PHE A 94 14.35 1.12 -14.56
CA PHE A 94 13.42 1.42 -13.48
C PHE A 94 12.71 0.14 -13.00
N LEU A 95 13.25 -0.46 -11.92
CA LEU A 95 12.96 -1.82 -11.44
C LEU A 95 11.48 -2.16 -11.18
N LEU A 96 10.60 -1.16 -11.05
CA LEU A 96 9.15 -1.32 -10.93
C LEU A 96 8.44 -0.68 -12.13
N SER A 97 8.48 -1.35 -13.28
CA SER A 97 7.63 -0.98 -14.41
C SER A 97 6.16 -0.88 -13.99
N ARG A 98 5.46 0.16 -14.46
CA ARG A 98 4.03 0.40 -14.16
C ARG A 98 3.15 -0.83 -14.46
N ASN A 99 3.54 -1.64 -15.43
CA ASN A 99 2.88 -2.91 -15.76
C ASN A 99 3.11 -3.99 -14.68
N THR A 100 4.36 -4.22 -14.25
CA THR A 100 4.67 -5.25 -13.25
C THR A 100 4.14 -4.89 -11.87
N PHE A 101 4.18 -3.62 -11.48
CA PHE A 101 3.49 -3.14 -10.28
C PHE A 101 1.98 -3.42 -10.36
N GLY A 102 1.31 -3.03 -11.45
CA GLY A 102 -0.14 -3.25 -11.59
C GLY A 102 -0.55 -4.73 -11.54
N LEU A 103 0.26 -5.64 -12.10
CA LEU A 103 0.02 -7.08 -11.99
C LEU A 103 0.14 -7.56 -10.52
N MET A 104 1.21 -7.16 -9.83
CA MET A 104 1.45 -7.51 -8.43
C MET A 104 0.36 -6.94 -7.49
N GLN A 105 -0.03 -5.68 -7.69
CA GLN A 105 -1.12 -5.02 -6.97
C GLN A 105 -2.44 -5.78 -7.12
N ASN A 106 -2.84 -6.12 -8.36
CA ASN A 106 -4.09 -6.85 -8.62
C ASN A 106 -4.12 -8.23 -7.94
N VAL A 107 -3.02 -9.00 -8.00
CA VAL A 107 -2.93 -10.33 -7.36
C VAL A 107 -3.00 -10.21 -5.84
N LEU A 108 -2.32 -9.21 -5.26
CA LEU A 108 -2.31 -9.00 -3.82
C LEU A 108 -3.67 -8.51 -3.30
N GLN A 109 -4.32 -7.59 -4.03
CA GLN A 109 -5.68 -7.13 -3.76
C GLN A 109 -6.72 -8.26 -3.83
N ASP A 110 -6.63 -9.15 -4.81
CA ASP A 110 -7.49 -10.33 -4.91
C ASP A 110 -7.33 -11.27 -3.70
N LYS A 111 -6.10 -11.49 -3.23
CA LYS A 111 -5.86 -12.30 -2.02
C LYS A 111 -6.35 -11.61 -0.74
N VAL A 112 -6.01 -10.34 -0.51
CA VAL A 112 -6.46 -9.58 0.68
C VAL A 112 -7.99 -9.51 0.73
N THR A 113 -8.65 -9.17 -0.38
CA THR A 113 -10.14 -9.11 -0.41
C THR A 113 -10.83 -10.47 -0.37
N ARG A 114 -10.11 -11.60 -0.48
CA ARG A 114 -10.63 -12.94 -0.18
C ARG A 114 -10.49 -13.27 1.30
N LEU A 115 -9.33 -12.98 1.89
CA LEU A 115 -9.07 -13.15 3.32
C LEU A 115 -10.10 -12.42 4.19
N GLY A 116 -10.35 -11.14 3.89
CA GLY A 116 -11.38 -10.35 4.59
C GLY A 116 -12.75 -11.02 4.53
N ARG A 117 -13.20 -11.41 3.33
CA ARG A 117 -14.49 -12.11 3.14
C ARG A 117 -14.58 -13.46 3.84
N ASP A 118 -13.50 -14.23 3.92
CA ASP A 118 -13.49 -15.50 4.65
C ASP A 118 -13.54 -15.27 6.17
N ILE A 119 -12.96 -14.17 6.69
CA ILE A 119 -13.11 -13.73 8.09
C ILE A 119 -14.52 -13.20 8.35
N ASP A 120 -15.04 -12.29 7.52
CA ASP A 120 -16.41 -11.75 7.59
C ASP A 120 -17.43 -12.90 7.63
N PHE A 121 -17.31 -13.88 6.72
CA PHE A 121 -18.18 -15.04 6.69
C PHE A 121 -18.15 -15.85 7.99
N MET A 122 -16.98 -15.97 8.64
CA MET A 122 -16.87 -16.66 9.93
C MET A 122 -17.41 -15.82 11.09
N LEU A 123 -17.26 -14.49 11.06
CA LEU A 123 -17.86 -13.58 12.04
C LEU A 123 -19.40 -13.59 11.93
N ASP A 124 -19.96 -13.44 10.73
CA ASP A 124 -21.40 -13.58 10.44
C ASP A 124 -21.94 -14.96 10.89
N THR A 125 -21.17 -16.03 10.68
CA THR A 125 -21.54 -17.40 11.10
C THR A 125 -21.54 -17.58 12.63
N LEU A 126 -20.79 -16.75 13.35
CA LEU A 126 -20.67 -16.75 14.81
C LEU A 126 -21.52 -15.65 15.50
N GLU A 127 -22.19 -14.78 14.75
CA GLU A 127 -23.01 -13.69 15.32
C GLU A 127 -24.04 -14.24 16.33
N GLY A 128 -24.07 -13.65 17.53
CA GLY A 128 -24.99 -14.04 18.60
C GLY A 128 -24.67 -15.39 19.28
N ARG A 129 -23.43 -15.90 19.18
CA ARG A 129 -22.98 -17.16 19.81
C ARG A 129 -21.94 -16.92 20.91
N GLU A 130 -21.70 -17.99 21.69
CA GLU A 130 -20.67 -18.04 22.73
C GLU A 130 -19.26 -18.28 22.16
N ASP A 131 -19.17 -18.78 20.91
CA ASP A 131 -17.92 -19.03 20.20
C ASP A 131 -17.49 -17.79 19.41
N THR A 132 -16.24 -17.37 19.54
CA THR A 132 -15.65 -16.23 18.78
C THR A 132 -14.44 -16.67 17.96
N LEU A 133 -14.00 -15.84 17.01
CA LEU A 133 -12.68 -15.99 16.40
C LEU A 133 -11.57 -15.54 17.37
N PRO A 134 -10.37 -16.14 17.32
CA PRO A 134 -9.19 -15.62 18.00
C PRO A 134 -8.81 -14.22 17.50
N GLU A 135 -8.63 -13.28 18.43
CA GLU A 135 -8.26 -11.88 18.15
C GLU A 135 -7.00 -11.79 17.27
N ILE A 136 -5.98 -12.62 17.54
CA ILE A 136 -4.73 -12.72 16.76
C ILE A 136 -4.91 -13.04 15.26
N TRP A 137 -6.08 -13.53 14.80
CA TRP A 137 -6.37 -13.69 13.37
C TRP A 137 -6.98 -12.42 12.77
N LEU A 138 -7.69 -11.64 13.56
CA LEU A 138 -8.20 -10.31 13.21
C LEU A 138 -7.04 -9.31 13.19
N ASP A 139 -6.18 -9.30 14.22
CA ASP A 139 -4.97 -8.46 14.30
C ASP A 139 -4.06 -8.68 13.08
N ARG A 140 -3.85 -9.94 12.66
CA ARG A 140 -3.07 -10.28 11.46
C ARG A 140 -3.75 -9.84 10.17
N MET A 141 -5.07 -9.80 10.12
CA MET A 141 -5.81 -9.29 8.98
C MET A 141 -5.68 -7.76 8.88
N GLU A 142 -5.91 -7.04 9.98
CA GLU A 142 -5.77 -5.58 10.04
C GLU A 142 -4.34 -5.14 9.68
N ALA A 143 -3.32 -5.84 10.20
CA ALA A 143 -1.93 -5.62 9.81
C ALA A 143 -1.69 -5.84 8.30
N ILE A 144 -2.25 -6.91 7.73
CA ILE A 144 -2.14 -7.19 6.28
C ILE A 144 -2.84 -6.12 5.42
N GLU A 145 -4.01 -5.60 5.84
CA GLU A 145 -4.68 -4.51 5.14
C GLU A 145 -3.90 -3.19 5.25
N HIS A 146 -3.32 -2.91 6.43
CA HIS A 146 -2.47 -1.74 6.67
C HIS A 146 -1.19 -1.78 5.83
N ASP A 147 -0.43 -2.86 5.92
CA ASP A 147 0.80 -3.10 5.16
C ASP A 147 0.55 -3.01 3.66
N TYR A 148 -0.58 -3.56 3.17
CA TYR A 148 -0.98 -3.45 1.77
C TYR A 148 -1.29 -2.00 1.37
N ALA A 149 -2.03 -1.25 2.18
CA ALA A 149 -2.37 0.15 1.90
C ALA A 149 -1.11 1.04 1.89
N GLU A 150 -0.21 0.88 2.86
CA GLU A 150 1.06 1.61 2.90
C GLU A 150 1.97 1.23 1.73
N TRP A 151 2.05 -0.05 1.39
CA TRP A 151 2.82 -0.55 0.25
C TRP A 151 2.34 0.03 -1.08
N VAL A 152 1.03 0.07 -1.33
CA VAL A 152 0.45 0.68 -2.54
C VAL A 152 0.80 2.17 -2.63
N VAL A 153 0.64 2.93 -1.55
CA VAL A 153 0.96 4.37 -1.52
C VAL A 153 2.45 4.61 -1.75
N SER A 154 3.30 3.80 -1.11
CA SER A 154 4.76 3.88 -1.24
C SER A 154 5.24 3.52 -2.65
N CYS A 155 4.66 2.50 -3.27
CA CYS A 155 4.88 2.17 -4.67
C CYS A 155 4.43 3.30 -5.59
N GLU A 156 3.20 3.84 -5.45
CA GLU A 156 2.72 4.95 -6.27
C GLU A 156 3.62 6.20 -6.17
N GLN A 157 4.08 6.53 -4.96
CA GLN A 157 5.02 7.63 -4.75
C GLN A 157 6.35 7.40 -5.47
N LYS A 158 6.87 6.16 -5.45
CA LYS A 158 8.10 5.78 -6.16
C LYS A 158 7.92 5.73 -7.69
N LEU A 159 6.79 5.23 -8.19
CA LEU A 159 6.43 5.31 -9.62
C LEU A 159 6.43 6.76 -10.09
N ARG A 160 5.73 7.64 -9.37
CA ARG A 160 5.62 9.06 -9.68
C ARG A 160 6.99 9.76 -9.64
N GLN A 161 7.82 9.47 -8.63
CA GLN A 161 9.18 9.98 -8.55
C GLN A 161 10.02 9.57 -9.78
N GLY A 162 9.97 8.29 -10.17
CA GLY A 162 10.66 7.78 -11.36
C GLY A 162 10.17 8.40 -12.67
N GLU A 163 8.85 8.60 -12.83
CA GLU A 163 8.25 9.29 -13.98
C GLU A 163 8.76 10.75 -14.08
N TRP A 164 8.88 11.47 -12.96
CA TRP A 164 9.35 12.87 -12.91
C TRP A 164 10.86 13.00 -13.12
N GLU A 165 11.66 12.08 -12.58
CA GLU A 165 13.10 12.01 -12.85
C GLU A 165 13.39 11.66 -14.31
N SER A 166 12.65 10.71 -14.90
CA SER A 166 12.76 10.37 -16.32
C SER A 166 12.40 11.56 -17.21
N GLN A 167 11.27 12.23 -16.92
CA GLN A 167 10.83 13.39 -17.71
C GLN A 167 11.80 14.59 -17.57
N SER A 168 12.36 14.84 -16.40
CA SER A 168 13.33 15.95 -16.20
C SER A 168 14.68 15.67 -16.84
N ARG A 169 15.18 14.42 -16.81
CA ARG A 169 16.35 14.00 -17.61
C ARG A 169 16.10 14.16 -19.11
N ALA A 170 14.94 13.73 -19.60
CA ALA A 170 14.57 13.84 -21.01
C ALA A 170 14.46 15.31 -21.48
N ARG A 171 13.94 16.22 -20.64
CA ARG A 171 13.92 17.67 -20.94
C ARG A 171 15.33 18.24 -21.06
N ARG A 172 16.22 17.96 -20.11
CA ARG A 172 17.63 18.44 -20.16
C ARG A 172 18.33 17.97 -21.44
N ILE A 173 18.23 16.68 -21.76
CA ILE A 173 18.82 16.11 -22.99
C ILE A 173 18.24 16.78 -24.26
N ALA A 174 16.94 17.09 -24.28
CA ALA A 174 16.31 17.83 -25.38
C ALA A 174 16.81 19.28 -25.45
N GLU A 175 16.90 19.98 -24.32
CA GLU A 175 17.42 21.35 -24.19
C GLU A 175 18.89 21.45 -24.62
N ASP A 176 19.74 20.50 -24.21
CA ASP A 176 21.15 20.38 -24.60
C ASP A 176 21.30 20.13 -26.10
N SER A 177 20.50 19.21 -26.67
CA SER A 177 20.53 18.92 -28.11
C SER A 177 20.03 20.09 -28.97
N MET A 178 19.05 20.87 -28.48
CA MET A 178 18.58 22.08 -29.14
C MET A 178 19.64 23.20 -29.08
N GLN A 179 20.37 23.33 -27.97
CA GLN A 179 21.50 24.27 -27.86
C GLN A 179 22.64 23.91 -28.83
N LEU A 180 22.95 22.62 -29.00
CA LEU A 180 23.99 22.16 -29.92
C LEU A 180 23.69 22.56 -31.38
N GLU A 181 22.47 22.28 -31.87
CA GLU A 181 22.09 22.66 -33.24
C GLU A 181 21.87 24.17 -33.40
N ALA A 182 21.49 24.89 -32.33
CA ALA A 182 21.47 26.36 -32.33
C ALA A 182 22.89 26.95 -32.49
N ALA A 183 23.87 26.46 -31.73
CA ALA A 183 25.27 26.87 -31.88
C ALA A 183 25.76 26.61 -33.31
N ARG A 184 25.60 25.37 -33.79
CA ARG A 184 25.99 24.93 -35.15
C ARG A 184 25.36 25.76 -36.27
N THR A 185 24.10 26.15 -36.13
CA THR A 185 23.43 27.01 -37.12
C THR A 185 23.92 28.46 -37.06
N THR A 186 24.21 29.01 -35.88
CA THR A 186 24.85 30.34 -35.77
C THR A 186 26.28 30.36 -36.35
N GLU A 187 27.07 29.30 -36.15
CA GLU A 187 28.39 29.14 -36.76
C GLU A 187 28.29 29.10 -38.30
N ALA A 188 27.36 28.32 -38.85
CA ALA A 188 27.13 28.23 -40.29
C ALA A 188 26.70 29.57 -40.92
N ILE A 189 25.88 30.36 -40.21
CA ILE A 189 25.48 31.72 -40.64
C ILE A 189 26.69 32.66 -40.62
N HIS A 190 27.51 32.62 -39.57
CA HIS A 190 28.71 33.46 -39.45
C HIS A 190 29.76 33.13 -40.52
N LEU A 191 29.93 31.85 -40.87
CA LEU A 191 30.81 31.44 -41.97
C LEU A 191 30.31 31.98 -43.32
N LYS A 192 29.01 31.86 -43.63
CA LYS A 192 28.44 32.44 -44.86
C LYS A 192 28.60 33.96 -44.94
N ALA A 193 28.32 34.67 -43.85
CA ALA A 193 28.49 36.12 -43.80
C ALA A 193 29.94 36.59 -44.04
N LYS A 194 30.92 35.70 -43.89
CA LYS A 194 32.33 35.95 -44.18
C LYS A 194 32.72 35.63 -45.64
N GLU A 195 31.97 34.77 -46.33
CA GLU A 195 32.13 34.51 -47.77
C GLU A 195 31.37 35.53 -48.63
N ASP A 196 30.15 35.91 -48.23
CA ASP A 196 29.29 36.88 -48.93
C ASP A 196 29.71 38.36 -48.71
N ALA A 197 30.85 38.61 -48.05
CA ALA A 197 31.35 39.96 -47.78
C ALA A 197 31.94 40.63 -49.05
N PRO A 198 31.48 41.83 -49.45
CA PRO A 198 31.96 42.48 -50.67
C PRO A 198 33.43 42.94 -50.53
N ASP A 199 34.25 42.70 -51.56
CA ASP A 199 35.66 43.14 -51.64
C ASP A 199 35.74 44.67 -51.79
N LEU A 200 35.64 45.39 -50.66
CA LEU A 200 35.58 46.85 -50.59
C LEU A 200 36.97 47.49 -50.71
N LYS A 201 37.76 47.04 -51.69
CA LYS A 201 38.98 47.71 -52.16
C LYS A 201 38.62 49.02 -52.86
N GLY A 202 38.61 50.12 -52.10
CA GLY A 202 38.32 51.43 -52.68
C GLY A 202 38.56 52.67 -51.81
N TRP A 203 38.88 52.53 -50.52
CA TRP A 203 39.14 53.66 -49.63
C TRP A 203 40.38 53.40 -48.78
N SER A 204 41.55 53.80 -49.29
CA SER A 204 42.75 54.05 -48.49
C SER A 204 42.96 55.55 -48.38
N GLU A 205 43.45 55.98 -47.23
CA GLU A 205 43.54 57.37 -46.80
C GLU A 205 44.17 58.35 -47.81
N GLU A 206 43.48 59.47 -48.03
CA GLU A 206 44.16 60.75 -48.25
C GLU A 206 44.65 61.23 -46.87
N GLN A 207 45.96 61.32 -46.66
CA GLN A 207 46.55 61.83 -45.41
C GLN A 207 46.96 63.29 -45.56
N ASP A 208 46.64 64.14 -44.58
CA ASP A 208 47.30 65.45 -44.46
C ASP A 208 47.48 65.92 -42.99
N SER A 209 48.74 65.82 -42.55
CA SER A 209 49.56 66.69 -41.66
C SER A 209 49.14 67.20 -40.23
N ILE A 210 50.18 67.21 -39.36
CA ILE A 210 50.50 68.21 -38.28
C ILE A 210 49.67 68.20 -36.96
N ASP A 211 50.22 68.25 -35.72
CA ASP A 211 51.61 68.17 -35.16
C ASP A 211 51.62 67.89 -33.62
N GLU A 212 52.82 67.66 -33.03
CA GLU A 212 53.26 67.67 -31.58
C GLU A 212 52.53 66.77 -30.53
N GLU A 213 53.16 65.80 -29.84
CA GLU A 213 54.09 65.83 -28.65
C GLU A 213 53.46 66.19 -27.28
N PRO A 214 53.92 65.66 -26.11
CA PRO A 214 54.75 64.47 -25.81
C PRO A 214 54.15 63.49 -24.74
N LEU A 215 54.95 62.52 -24.27
CA LEU A 215 54.69 61.53 -23.18
C LEU A 215 55.16 62.12 -21.78
N PRO A 216 55.53 61.40 -20.68
CA PRO A 216 55.54 59.93 -20.35
C PRO A 216 55.26 59.46 -18.88
N ILE A 217 55.12 58.13 -18.72
CA ILE A 217 55.63 57.19 -17.65
C ILE A 217 55.48 57.46 -16.13
N GLU A 218 54.91 56.48 -15.40
CA GLU A 218 55.49 55.67 -14.27
C GLU A 218 54.47 54.54 -13.96
N GLU A 219 54.80 53.23 -13.99
CA GLU A 219 55.50 52.40 -12.98
C GLU A 219 54.86 52.43 -11.56
N ALA A 220 54.72 51.37 -10.75
CA ALA A 220 54.63 49.89 -10.83
C ALA A 220 55.19 49.32 -9.49
N ILE A 221 54.53 48.32 -8.86
CA ILE A 221 55.16 47.25 -8.01
C ILE A 221 55.84 47.73 -6.67
N GLU A 222 55.67 47.15 -5.46
CA GLU A 222 54.94 45.97 -4.94
C GLU A 222 54.81 45.96 -3.38
N GLN A 223 53.94 45.07 -2.86
CA GLN A 223 53.93 44.36 -1.53
C GLN A 223 54.47 45.00 -0.20
N ARG A 224 53.71 44.90 0.92
CA ARG A 224 53.82 43.79 1.93
C ARG A 224 53.01 43.92 3.26
N THR A 225 52.26 42.85 3.57
CA THR A 225 52.02 42.17 4.88
C THR A 225 51.80 42.94 6.20
N SER A 226 50.65 42.74 6.89
CA SER A 226 50.48 41.84 8.08
C SER A 226 49.11 41.97 8.78
N ASP A 227 48.65 40.86 9.41
CA ASP A 227 47.43 40.67 10.24
C ASP A 227 47.80 40.81 11.77
N PRO A 228 46.96 40.59 12.83
CA PRO A 228 45.53 40.20 12.90
C PRO A 228 44.64 40.90 13.99
N GLN A 229 43.30 40.68 13.99
CA GLN A 229 42.47 40.28 15.17
C GLN A 229 40.93 40.25 14.93
N GLN A 230 40.17 39.61 15.83
CA GLN A 230 38.69 39.42 15.81
C GLN A 230 38.11 39.38 17.26
N PRO A 231 36.76 39.32 17.45
CA PRO A 231 35.77 40.40 17.55
C PRO A 231 35.65 40.89 19.03
N PRO A 232 34.56 40.80 19.87
CA PRO A 232 33.10 40.48 19.75
C PRO A 232 32.24 41.78 19.95
N ASN A 233 30.97 41.87 20.42
CA ASN A 233 29.87 40.95 20.79
C ASN A 233 28.48 41.64 20.60
N GLU A 234 27.42 40.85 20.29
CA GLU A 234 25.97 41.13 20.53
C GLU A 234 25.29 42.35 19.83
N ARG A 235 23.97 42.40 19.54
CA ARG A 235 22.79 41.60 19.99
C ARG A 235 21.70 41.50 18.90
N CYS A 236 20.79 40.52 19.02
CA CYS A 236 19.63 40.29 18.13
C CYS A 236 18.52 41.35 18.24
N GLN A 237 17.72 41.56 17.18
CA GLN A 237 16.29 41.21 17.11
C GLN A 237 15.60 41.63 15.79
N ASP A 238 15.26 40.63 14.98
CA ASP A 238 13.94 40.29 14.41
C ASP A 238 12.96 41.34 13.81
N HIS A 239 12.20 40.84 12.81
CA HIS A 239 10.87 41.25 12.30
C HIS A 239 10.68 42.14 11.04
N GLU A 240 9.71 41.66 10.24
CA GLU A 240 8.85 42.26 9.21
C GLU A 240 9.44 43.18 8.12
N ALA A 241 9.52 42.63 6.91
CA ALA A 241 9.65 43.37 5.66
C ALA A 241 8.43 43.13 4.74
N ALA A 242 8.12 44.13 3.90
CA ALA A 242 7.24 44.07 2.72
C ALA A 242 5.79 43.58 2.95
N SER A 243 4.79 44.45 3.16
CA SER A 243 4.13 45.32 2.15
C SER A 243 3.18 44.60 1.18
N GLU A 244 1.90 44.98 1.25
CA GLU A 244 0.78 44.48 0.45
C GLU A 244 0.59 45.30 -0.87
N ILE A 245 -0.35 44.84 -1.73
CA ILE A 245 -1.09 45.57 -2.79
C ILE A 245 -0.61 45.45 -4.26
N ARG A 246 -1.44 44.74 -5.06
CA ARG A 246 -1.61 44.75 -6.54
C ARG A 246 -0.46 44.18 -7.41
N GLY A 247 -0.72 43.63 -8.60
CA GLY A 247 -1.98 43.57 -9.39
C GLY A 247 -2.09 42.31 -10.28
N PRO A 248 -3.16 42.20 -11.12
CA PRO A 248 -3.59 40.94 -11.72
C PRO A 248 -2.97 40.63 -13.09
N ILE A 249 -2.86 39.32 -13.41
CA ILE A 249 -2.66 38.78 -14.77
C ILE A 249 -3.63 37.61 -14.97
N GLU A 250 -4.18 37.45 -16.17
CA GLU A 250 -5.11 36.38 -16.54
C GLU A 250 -4.43 35.00 -16.54
N ALA A 251 -5.11 33.99 -15.99
CA ALA A 251 -4.68 32.59 -16.07
C ALA A 251 -5.85 31.69 -16.49
N ILE A 252 -5.79 31.24 -17.74
CA ILE A 252 -6.68 30.29 -18.42
C ILE A 252 -6.97 29.07 -17.52
N ALA A 253 -8.24 28.73 -17.32
CA ALA A 253 -8.66 27.58 -16.53
C ALA A 253 -8.55 26.26 -17.31
N PRO A 254 -7.91 25.21 -16.74
CA PRO A 254 -8.16 23.83 -17.11
C PRO A 254 -9.28 23.23 -16.24
N THR A 255 -10.22 22.53 -16.86
CA THR A 255 -11.39 21.90 -16.23
C THR A 255 -11.02 20.97 -15.06
N VAL A 256 -11.59 21.22 -13.88
CA VAL A 256 -11.56 20.26 -12.77
C VAL A 256 -12.59 19.15 -13.01
N SER A 257 -12.12 17.99 -13.45
CA SER A 257 -12.94 16.76 -13.47
C SER A 257 -13.00 16.13 -12.07
N PRO A 258 -14.19 15.83 -11.52
CA PRO A 258 -14.32 15.29 -10.17
C PRO A 258 -14.09 13.77 -10.12
N GLN A 259 -12.86 13.34 -9.84
CA GLN A 259 -12.60 12.01 -9.27
C GLN A 259 -11.95 12.14 -7.89
N ARG A 260 -12.80 12.21 -6.85
CA ARG A 260 -12.33 12.18 -5.45
C ARG A 260 -13.30 11.50 -4.48
N GLU A 261 -14.02 10.46 -4.92
CA GLU A 261 -15.00 9.76 -4.07
C GLU A 261 -15.12 8.24 -4.35
N ILE A 262 -13.99 7.54 -4.47
CA ILE A 262 -13.95 6.06 -4.50
C ILE A 262 -12.89 5.54 -3.50
N ALA A 263 -13.01 5.95 -2.24
CA ALA A 263 -12.13 5.51 -1.14
C ALA A 263 -12.83 5.58 0.23
N ARG A 264 -14.09 5.10 0.30
CA ARG A 264 -14.89 4.90 1.54
C ARG A 264 -16.24 4.21 1.35
N SER A 265 -16.72 4.08 0.11
CA SER A 265 -18.10 3.68 -0.23
C SER A 265 -18.28 2.21 -0.66
N PHE A 266 -17.23 1.39 -0.66
CA PHE A 266 -17.26 0.03 -1.24
C PHE A 266 -17.47 -1.14 -0.25
N PHE A 267 -17.59 -0.87 1.07
CA PHE A 267 -17.71 -1.92 2.09
C PHE A 267 -19.10 -2.03 2.76
N VAL A 268 -20.13 -1.34 2.27
CA VAL A 268 -21.52 -1.55 2.72
C VAL A 268 -22.47 -1.61 1.54
N SER A 269 -22.89 -2.82 1.16
CA SER A 269 -24.02 -3.04 0.27
C SER A 269 -24.70 -4.38 0.57
N LYS A 270 -25.62 -4.39 1.54
CA LYS A 270 -26.53 -5.51 1.76
C LYS A 270 -27.44 -5.64 0.53
N GLN A 271 -27.34 -6.77 -0.17
CA GLN A 271 -28.31 -7.12 -1.23
C GLN A 271 -29.64 -7.52 -0.57
N PRO A 272 -30.78 -6.90 -0.93
CA PRO A 272 -32.10 -7.39 -0.51
C PRO A 272 -32.43 -8.70 -1.21
N ILE A 273 -32.97 -9.68 -0.46
CA ILE A 273 -33.36 -10.98 -1.00
C ILE A 273 -34.80 -10.91 -1.49
N ASP A 274 -35.00 -10.48 -2.73
CA ASP A 274 -36.29 -10.59 -3.41
C ASP A 274 -36.42 -11.96 -4.10
N LYS A 275 -37.20 -12.85 -3.48
CA LYS A 275 -37.94 -13.90 -4.20
C LYS A 275 -39.31 -13.35 -4.58
N PRO A 276 -39.95 -13.89 -5.62
CA PRO A 276 -41.07 -14.77 -5.29
C PRO A 276 -41.22 -16.01 -6.18
N TRP A 277 -41.90 -17.01 -5.61
CA TRP A 277 -42.32 -18.29 -6.19
C TRP A 277 -41.18 -19.28 -6.50
#